data_AF-X0VE50-F1
#
_entry.id   AF-X0VE50-F1
#
_cell.length_a   1.000
_cell.length_b   1.000
_cell.length_c   1.000
_cell.angle_alpha   90.00
_cell.angle_beta   90.00
_cell.angle_gamma   90.00
#
_symmetry.space_group_name_H-M   'P 1'
#
loop_
_entity.id
_entity.type
_entity.pdbx_description
1 polymer ?
#
loop_
_entity_poly.entity_id
_entity_poly.type
_entity_poly.pdbx_seq_one_letter_code
_entity_poly.pdbx_strand_id
1 'polypeptide(L)' 'DVIAVRQVRNTWIQGWGFRKITGGWMYNVWGLDAVEVELSSGKMFRIGTNDPENLLAAISLQIRR' A
#
# COMPACT_ATOMS: atom_id res chain seq x y z
N ASP A 1 13.83 5.49 -3.09
CA ASP A 1 14.02 4.94 -1.73
C ASP A 1 12.72 4.59 -1.06
N VAL A 2 12.48 3.28 -0.95
CA VAL A 2 11.45 2.69 -0.11
C VAL A 2 12.11 2.31 1.22
N ILE A 3 11.50 2.67 2.34
CA ILE A 3 12.03 2.39 3.68
C ILE A 3 11.26 1.29 4.40
N ALA A 4 9.99 1.09 4.06
CA ALA A 4 9.19 -0.01 4.61
C ALA A 4 8.07 -0.42 3.65
N VAL A 5 7.70 -1.70 3.71
CA VAL A 5 6.51 -2.24 3.03
C VAL A 5 5.78 -3.14 4.02
N ARG A 6 4.46 -2.97 4.12
CA ARG A 6 3.62 -3.63 5.13
C ARG A 6 2.30 -4.06 4.54
N GLN A 7 1.81 -5.23 4.93
CA GLN A 7 0.40 -5.55 4.70
C GLN A 7 -0.45 -4.78 5.71
N VAL A 8 -1.48 -4.10 5.20
CA VAL A 8 -2.42 -3.33 6.01
C VAL A 8 -3.84 -3.67 5.61
N ARG A 9 -4.76 -3.64 6.56
CA ARG A 9 -6.19 -3.82 6.30
C ARG A 9 -6.89 -2.48 6.39
N ASN A 10 -7.51 -2.05 5.30
CA ASN A 10 -8.37 -0.88 5.24
C ASN A 10 -9.69 -1.14 5.97
N THR A 11 -10.31 -0.07 6.46
CA THR A 11 -11.71 -0.11 6.90
C THR A 11 -12.64 0.10 5.70
N TRP A 12 -13.85 -0.46 5.76
CA TRP A 12 -14.83 -0.46 4.64
C TRP A 12 -15.15 0.94 4.09
N ILE A 13 -15.00 1.98 4.92
CA ILE A 13 -15.18 3.40 4.56
C ILE A 13 -14.07 3.90 3.60
N GLN A 14 -12.90 3.25 3.57
CA GLN A 14 -11.77 3.56 2.69
C GLN A 14 -11.79 2.74 1.38
N GLY A 15 -12.87 2.00 1.11
CA GLY A 15 -12.95 0.96 0.07
C GLY A 15 -13.02 1.42 -1.39
N TRP A 16 -13.11 2.72 -1.71
CA TRP A 16 -13.34 3.20 -3.08
C TRP A 16 -12.49 4.43 -3.47
N GLY A 17 -11.60 4.23 -4.45
CA GLY A 17 -10.98 5.28 -5.27
C GLY A 17 -9.51 5.61 -4.98
N PHE A 18 -8.99 6.60 -5.73
CA PHE A 18 -7.72 7.27 -5.48
C PHE A 18 -7.96 8.44 -4.51
N ARG A 19 -7.43 8.35 -3.29
CA ARG A 19 -7.63 9.36 -2.24
C ARG A 19 -6.32 9.75 -1.58
N LYS A 20 -6.24 11.01 -1.16
CA LYS A 20 -5.15 11.46 -0.30
C LYS A 20 -5.49 11.07 1.15
N ILE A 21 -4.62 10.29 1.76
CA ILE A 21 -4.69 9.92 3.18
C ILE A 21 -3.70 10.77 3.98
N THR A 22 -3.86 10.83 5.30
CA THR A 22 -2.86 11.46 6.16
C THR A 22 -1.51 10.79 5.93
N GLY A 23 -0.56 11.55 5.38
CA GLY A 23 0.79 11.07 5.06
C GLY A 23 0.98 10.46 3.68
N GLY A 24 -0.01 10.48 2.77
CA GLY A 24 0.24 9.97 1.42
C GLY A 24 -0.96 9.77 0.50
N TRP A 25 -0.79 8.86 -0.46
CA TRP A 25 -1.78 8.49 -1.45
C TRP A 25 -2.25 7.06 -1.23
N MET A 26 -3.54 6.84 -1.39
CA MET A 26 -4.17 5.54 -1.34
C MET A 26 -4.84 5.28 -2.68
N TYR A 27 -4.52 4.14 -3.29
CA TYR A 27 -5.16 3.62 -4.48
C TYR A 27 -5.87 2.33 -4.09
N ASN A 28 -7.19 2.40 -3.93
CA ASN A 28 -7.99 1.22 -3.60
C ASN A 28 -8.85 0.83 -4.80
N VAL A 29 -8.53 -0.31 -5.41
CA VAL A 29 -9.24 -0.85 -6.57
C VAL A 29 -10.45 -1.67 -6.11
N TRP A 30 -10.28 -2.54 -5.10
CA TRP A 30 -11.33 -3.35 -4.50
C TRP A 30 -10.80 -4.04 -3.23
N GLY A 31 -11.66 -4.19 -2.21
CA GLY A 31 -11.37 -5.02 -1.03
C GLY A 31 -10.89 -4.26 0.20
N LEU A 32 -10.72 -5.01 1.30
CA LEU A 32 -10.22 -4.50 2.57
C LEU A 32 -8.71 -4.69 2.72
N ASP A 33 -8.10 -5.56 1.93
CA ASP A 33 -6.68 -5.86 2.04
C ASP A 33 -5.85 -4.92 1.16
N ALA A 34 -4.71 -4.49 1.67
CA ALA A 34 -3.83 -3.58 0.98
C ALA A 34 -2.36 -3.77 1.39
N VAL A 35 -1.47 -3.25 0.55
CA VAL A 35 -0.06 -3.13 0.87
C VAL A 35 0.28 -1.64 0.98
N GLU A 36 0.90 -1.27 2.09
CA GLU A 36 1.41 0.07 2.35
C GLU A 36 2.92 0.10 2.09
N VAL A 37 3.35 1.10 1.33
CA VAL A 37 4.73 1.37 0.96
C VAL A 37 5.10 2.74 1.52
N GLU A 38 6.12 2.78 2.36
CA GLU A 38 6.64 4.00 2.97
C GLU A 38 7.93 4.41 2.26
N LEU A 39 7.98 5.64 1.76
CA LEU A 39 9.17 6.19 1.10
C LEU A 39 10.02 7.00 2.09
N SER A 40 11.33 7.08 1.85
CA SER A 40 12.25 7.91 2.67
C SER A 40 11.86 9.38 2.72
N SER A 41 11.13 9.86 1.69
CA SER A 41 10.56 11.21 1.63
C SER A 41 9.40 11.47 2.61
N GLY A 42 8.99 10.47 3.42
CA GLY A 42 7.84 10.55 4.32
C GLY A 42 6.49 10.39 3.61
N LYS A 43 6.49 10.11 2.30
CA LYS A 43 5.28 9.80 1.53
C LYS A 43 4.91 8.34 1.70
N MET A 44 3.64 8.08 1.97
CA MET A 44 3.06 6.74 2.02
C MET A 44 2.22 6.46 0.76
N PHE A 45 2.32 5.24 0.25
CA PHE A 45 1.47 4.74 -0.84
C PHE A 45 0.75 3.50 -0.36
N ARG A 46 -0.57 3.48 -0.47
CA ARG A 46 -1.37 2.30 -0.11
C ARG A 46 -2.04 1.74 -1.34
N ILE A 47 -1.86 0.45 -1.60
CA ILE A 47 -2.34 -0.25 -2.79
C ILE A 47 -3.31 -1.34 -2.34
N GLY A 48 -4.60 -1.19 -2.63
CA GLY A 48 -5.63 -2.20 -2.39
C GLY A 48 -5.46 -3.38 -3.34
N THR A 49 -5.46 -4.60 -2.78
CA THR A 49 -5.31 -5.85 -3.54
C THR A 49 -6.05 -6.98 -2.83
N ASN A 50 -6.58 -7.93 -3.60
CA ASN A 50 -7.13 -9.19 -3.08
C ASN A 50 -6.03 -10.21 -2.74
N ASP A 51 -4.78 -9.93 -3.13
CA ASP A 51 -3.61 -10.76 -2.86
C ASP A 51 -2.46 -9.90 -2.31
N PRO A 52 -2.55 -9.50 -1.02
CA PRO A 52 -1.56 -8.64 -0.39
C PRO A 52 -0.20 -9.33 -0.16
N GLU A 53 -0.19 -10.65 0.02
CA GLU A 53 1.02 -11.41 0.31
C GLU A 53 1.94 -11.46 -0.92
N ASN A 54 1.41 -11.83 -2.09
CA ASN A 54 2.21 -11.87 -3.32
C ASN A 54 2.67 -10.47 -3.75
N LEU A 55 1.84 -9.44 -3.54
CA LEU A 55 2.23 -8.07 -3.83
C LEU A 55 3.36 -7.59 -2.90
N LEU A 56 3.26 -7.88 -1.60
CA LEU A 56 4.31 -7.57 -0.63
C LEU A 56 5.62 -8.27 -1.00
N ALA A 57 5.56 -9.55 -1.38
CA ALA A 57 6.73 -10.32 -1.79
C ALA A 57 7.38 -9.74 -3.06
N ALA A 58 6.59 -9.42 -4.09
CA ALA A 58 7.09 -8.84 -5.33
C ALA A 58 7.78 -7.48 -5.10
N ILE A 59 7.15 -6.59 -4.33
CA ILE A 59 7.74 -5.29 -4.01
C ILE A 59 9.02 -5.47 -3.18
N SER A 60 9.02 -6.38 -2.21
CA SER A 60 10.20 -6.66 -1.38
C SER A 60 11.38 -7.22 -2.17
N LEU A 61 11.11 -8.07 -3.18
CA LEU A 61 12.14 -8.57 -4.09
C LEU A 61 12.76 -7.43 -4.91
N GLN A 62 11.96 -6.45 -5.30
CA GLN A 62 12.39 -5.36 -6.18
C GLN A 62 13.14 -4.25 -5.42
N ILE A 63 12.85 -4.04 -4.12
CA ILE A 63 13.58 -3.09 -3.26
C ILE A 63 14.99 -3.59 -2.91
N ARG A 64 15.20 -4.90 -2.85
CA ARG A 64 16.51 -5.50 -2.56
C ARG A 64 17.48 -5.45 -3.76
N ARG A 65 17.04 -4.95 -4.91
CA ARG A 65 17.78 -4.95 -6.17
C ARG A 65 18.32 -3.55 -6.48
#